data_AF-A0A3L9MGM8-F1
#
_entry.id   AF-A0A3L9MGM8-F1
#
_cell.length_a   1.000
_cell.length_b   1.000
_cell.length_c   1.000
_cell.angle_alpha   90.00
_cell.angle_beta   90.00
_cell.angle_gamma   90.00
#
_symmetry.space_group_name_H-M   'P 1'
#
loop_
_entity.id
_entity.type
_entity.pdbx_description
1 polymer ?
#
loop_
_entity_poly.entity_id
_entity_poly.type
_entity_poly.pdbx_seq_one_letter_code
_entity_poly.pdbx_strand_id
1 'polypeptide(L)'
;MKFALDENKRRIKPTKSGQKAFCPLCDGLVIGKCGEIYEWHWQHKGFRDCDSWNETETEWHLNWKSKFPENWQEIIIENDNEKHIADIKTKKGLVIEFQNSNISSSTIKIRENFYQDMIWVVNAIGFKNNLKCKSLVSTNLKELGINQNQLLNSVNELYTRELKTLSEEYKEISEDVDNLLDKVKLKQNKVNRLKEREVNFIEFSDSIIKKWIKDAYIDDYETDEIRRKIDLVDKTNLKNIRNNIHKLQDIILKNEEKLKAINNLENYDLEGIIYKIVPYNKISSTSFYKTIAILKESKNSLFPKIIQFKNEMEFKRISSKIEQYEFAINLTIYTDELQKDTEINNQKIIFFENSFSILKDKISNELYLNLKNLIKEITKEINDIKIIISNLKDKLKNLEDEKLQIFKNQKIEQDKSYKKLEKDYIDKKFQIMKDYKGIYKFHWKNERKSWKESNCTIYFDIGESYLLKRIDEDRLKKIEIKDFMNFHLGN
;
A
#
# COMPACT_ATOMS: atom_id res chain seq x y z
N MET A 1 -72.09 -46.23 -9.68
CA MET A 1 -72.00 -46.37 -11.15
C MET A 1 -73.02 -45.46 -11.82
N LYS A 2 -72.65 -44.88 -12.95
CA LYS A 2 -73.45 -43.97 -13.77
C LYS A 2 -74.22 -44.71 -14.85
N PHE A 3 -73.73 -45.86 -15.29
CA PHE A 3 -74.34 -46.66 -16.37
C PHE A 3 -74.73 -48.06 -15.90
N ALA A 4 -75.82 -48.57 -16.48
CA ALA A 4 -76.32 -49.93 -16.29
C ALA A 4 -76.80 -50.51 -17.62
N LEU A 5 -77.16 -51.79 -17.64
CA LEU A 5 -77.74 -52.47 -18.80
C LEU A 5 -79.25 -52.56 -18.68
N ASP A 6 -79.99 -52.18 -19.72
CA ASP A 6 -81.42 -52.46 -19.80
C ASP A 6 -81.68 -53.96 -20.11
N GLU A 7 -82.95 -54.35 -20.22
CA GLU A 7 -83.36 -55.72 -20.54
C GLU A 7 -82.80 -56.21 -21.90
N ASN A 8 -82.48 -55.29 -22.81
CA ASN A 8 -81.90 -55.55 -24.11
C ASN A 8 -80.37 -55.48 -24.12
N LYS A 9 -79.73 -55.47 -22.94
CA LYS A 9 -78.28 -55.30 -22.75
C LYS A 9 -77.72 -54.00 -23.33
N ARG A 10 -78.54 -52.96 -23.48
CA ARG A 10 -78.11 -51.63 -23.91
C ARG A 10 -77.68 -50.81 -22.70
N ARG A 11 -76.59 -50.07 -22.86
CA ARG A 11 -76.02 -49.22 -21.82
C ARG A 11 -76.86 -47.95 -21.65
N ILE A 12 -77.43 -47.77 -20.46
CA ILE A 12 -78.36 -46.68 -20.15
C ILE A 12 -77.98 -45.92 -18.86
N LYS A 13 -78.36 -44.65 -18.82
CA LYS A 13 -78.38 -43.83 -17.58
C LYS A 13 -79.74 -43.95 -16.90
N PRO A 14 -79.84 -43.72 -15.58
CA PRO A 14 -81.14 -43.72 -14.94
C PRO A 14 -81.92 -42.49 -15.40
N THR A 15 -83.20 -42.67 -15.72
CA THR A 15 -84.12 -41.60 -16.15
C THR A 15 -85.10 -41.22 -15.05
N LYS A 16 -85.27 -42.09 -14.03
CA LYS A 16 -86.11 -41.83 -12.85
C LYS A 16 -85.68 -42.67 -11.66
N SER A 17 -85.96 -42.17 -10.45
CA SER A 17 -85.78 -42.92 -9.21
C SER A 17 -86.64 -44.19 -9.20
N GLY A 18 -86.07 -45.31 -8.76
CA GLY A 18 -86.76 -46.60 -8.73
C GLY A 18 -86.73 -47.37 -10.05
N GLN A 19 -86.20 -46.79 -11.14
CA GLN A 19 -85.98 -47.53 -12.39
C GLN A 19 -85.10 -48.74 -12.12
N LYS A 20 -85.38 -49.87 -12.78
CA LYS A 20 -84.62 -51.10 -12.66
C LYS A 20 -83.74 -51.29 -13.90
N ALA A 21 -82.52 -51.72 -13.69
CA ALA A 21 -81.57 -52.13 -14.72
C ALA A 21 -80.64 -53.22 -14.14
N PHE A 22 -79.72 -53.74 -14.94
CA PHE A 22 -78.74 -54.74 -14.53
C PHE A 22 -77.34 -54.14 -14.47
N CYS A 23 -76.60 -54.48 -13.42
CA CYS A 23 -75.20 -54.12 -13.28
C CYS A 23 -74.42 -54.75 -14.45
N PRO A 24 -73.61 -53.98 -15.18
CA PRO A 24 -72.88 -54.52 -16.31
C PRO A 24 -71.77 -55.50 -15.88
N LEU A 25 -71.35 -55.47 -14.61
CA LEU A 25 -70.26 -56.27 -14.06
C LEU A 25 -70.72 -57.63 -13.52
N CYS A 26 -71.74 -57.64 -12.66
CA CYS A 26 -72.19 -58.83 -11.93
C CYS A 26 -73.60 -59.32 -12.33
N ASP A 27 -74.22 -58.68 -13.33
CA ASP A 27 -75.60 -58.90 -13.76
C ASP A 27 -76.67 -58.71 -12.65
N GLY A 28 -76.27 -58.19 -11.48
CA GLY A 28 -77.15 -57.93 -10.35
C GLY A 28 -78.11 -56.77 -10.61
N LEU A 29 -79.31 -56.83 -10.03
CA LEU A 29 -80.31 -55.77 -10.18
C LEU A 29 -79.83 -54.45 -9.52
N VAL A 30 -79.81 -53.38 -10.30
CA VAL A 30 -79.55 -52.00 -9.83
C VAL A 30 -80.79 -51.14 -9.95
N ILE A 31 -80.92 -50.17 -9.04
CA ILE A 31 -82.03 -49.24 -8.95
C ILE A 31 -81.50 -47.83 -9.22
N GLY A 32 -82.17 -47.11 -10.11
CA GLY A 32 -81.88 -45.71 -10.41
C GLY A 32 -82.20 -44.84 -9.20
N LYS A 33 -81.27 -43.98 -8.83
CA LYS A 33 -81.41 -42.94 -7.81
C LYS A 33 -81.26 -41.60 -8.51
N CYS A 34 -82.39 -40.92 -8.70
CA CYS A 34 -82.50 -39.61 -9.35
C CYS A 34 -83.17 -38.63 -8.38
N GLY A 35 -82.61 -37.44 -8.22
CA GLY A 35 -83.21 -36.39 -7.39
C GLY A 35 -82.48 -35.06 -7.55
N GLU A 36 -82.95 -34.04 -6.83
CA GLU A 36 -82.33 -32.71 -6.80
C GLU A 36 -81.07 -32.65 -5.90
N ILE A 37 -80.96 -33.58 -4.96
CA ILE A 37 -79.90 -33.62 -3.94
C ILE A 37 -78.73 -34.52 -4.35
N TYR A 38 -78.97 -35.55 -5.16
CA TYR A 38 -77.98 -36.54 -5.54
C TYR A 38 -77.83 -36.61 -7.05
N GLU A 39 -76.58 -36.70 -7.51
CA GLU A 39 -76.24 -37.02 -8.89
C GLU A 39 -76.91 -38.32 -9.33
N TRP A 40 -77.43 -38.33 -10.55
CA TRP A 40 -78.24 -39.44 -11.06
C TRP A 40 -77.37 -40.68 -11.29
N HIS A 41 -77.55 -41.72 -10.46
CA HIS A 41 -76.69 -42.91 -10.46
C HIS A 41 -77.50 -44.20 -10.26
N TRP A 42 -76.85 -45.33 -10.54
CA TRP A 42 -77.37 -46.67 -10.27
C TRP A 42 -76.76 -47.23 -8.98
N GLN A 43 -77.60 -47.81 -8.13
CA GLN A 43 -77.21 -48.45 -6.87
C GLN A 43 -77.75 -49.88 -6.84
N HIS A 44 -76.95 -50.85 -6.38
CA HIS A 44 -77.43 -52.23 -6.22
C HIS A 44 -78.64 -52.32 -5.29
N LYS A 45 -79.59 -53.19 -5.63
CA LYS A 45 -80.71 -53.53 -4.75
C LYS A 45 -80.19 -54.44 -3.61
N GLY A 46 -79.84 -53.84 -2.48
CA GLY A 46 -79.23 -54.49 -1.31
C GLY A 46 -77.74 -54.16 -1.17
N PHE A 47 -77.12 -54.53 -0.04
CA PHE A 47 -75.68 -54.33 0.17
C PHE A 47 -74.90 -55.36 -0.65
N ARG A 48 -74.69 -55.07 -1.93
CA ARG A 48 -73.81 -55.82 -2.83
C ARG A 48 -72.73 -54.89 -3.34
N ASP A 49 -71.52 -55.12 -2.87
CA ASP A 49 -70.33 -54.51 -3.43
C ASP A 49 -69.79 -55.46 -4.50
N CYS A 50 -70.08 -55.16 -5.77
CA CYS A 50 -69.79 -56.07 -6.87
C CYS A 50 -68.40 -55.89 -7.47
N ASP A 51 -67.77 -54.75 -7.22
CA ASP A 51 -66.42 -54.45 -7.67
C ASP A 51 -65.61 -54.00 -6.46
N SER A 52 -64.59 -54.76 -6.08
CA SER A 52 -63.75 -54.44 -4.93
C SER A 52 -62.95 -53.15 -5.10
N TRP A 53 -62.93 -52.56 -6.30
CA TRP A 53 -62.24 -51.30 -6.60
C TRP A 53 -63.17 -50.10 -6.75
N ASN A 54 -64.48 -50.30 -6.59
CA ASN A 54 -65.46 -49.23 -6.72
C ASN A 54 -65.38 -48.25 -5.53
N GLU A 55 -65.05 -46.99 -5.81
CA GLU A 55 -65.10 -45.92 -4.82
C GLU A 55 -66.44 -45.19 -4.82
N THR A 56 -66.73 -44.44 -3.75
CA THR A 56 -67.88 -43.53 -3.75
C THR A 56 -67.61 -42.38 -4.70
N GLU A 57 -68.47 -42.22 -5.72
CA GLU A 57 -68.41 -41.11 -6.67
C GLU A 57 -68.53 -39.77 -5.95
N THR A 58 -67.51 -38.94 -6.10
CA THR A 58 -67.51 -37.54 -5.63
C THR A 58 -67.79 -36.58 -6.78
N GLU A 59 -68.15 -35.33 -6.46
CA GLU A 59 -68.31 -34.28 -7.48
C GLU A 59 -67.03 -34.11 -8.32
N TRP A 60 -65.85 -34.20 -7.68
CA TRP A 60 -64.56 -34.16 -8.36
C TRP A 60 -64.40 -35.31 -9.37
N HIS A 61 -64.75 -36.54 -8.97
CA HIS A 61 -64.73 -37.73 -9.84
C HIS A 61 -65.65 -37.57 -11.04
N LEU A 62 -66.90 -37.16 -10.81
CA LEU A 62 -67.91 -36.97 -11.84
C LEU A 62 -67.51 -35.88 -12.84
N ASN A 63 -66.96 -34.77 -12.35
CA ASN A 63 -66.46 -33.68 -13.17
C ASN A 63 -65.26 -34.07 -14.02
N TRP A 64 -64.44 -35.01 -13.59
CA TRP A 64 -63.36 -35.55 -14.41
C TRP A 64 -63.87 -36.51 -15.47
N LYS A 65 -64.76 -37.45 -15.11
CA LYS A 65 -65.36 -38.40 -16.07
C LYS A 65 -66.16 -37.71 -17.16
N SER A 66 -66.90 -36.65 -16.82
CA SER A 66 -67.75 -35.92 -17.77
C SER A 66 -66.97 -35.20 -18.88
N LYS A 67 -65.66 -34.99 -18.72
CA LYS A 67 -64.78 -34.42 -19.75
C LYS A 67 -64.47 -35.39 -20.91
N PHE A 68 -64.84 -36.66 -20.78
CA PHE A 68 -64.61 -37.70 -21.79
C PHE A 68 -65.94 -38.16 -22.44
N PRO A 69 -65.91 -38.67 -23.69
CA PRO A 69 -67.09 -39.23 -24.34
C PRO A 69 -67.79 -40.30 -23.50
N GLU A 70 -69.12 -40.35 -23.54
CA GLU A 70 -69.89 -41.26 -22.69
C GLU A 70 -69.61 -42.75 -22.94
N ASN A 71 -69.22 -43.10 -24.16
CA ASN A 71 -68.85 -44.46 -24.56
C ASN A 71 -67.44 -44.87 -24.11
N TRP A 72 -66.69 -43.98 -23.44
CA TRP A 72 -65.38 -44.28 -22.84
C TRP A 72 -65.45 -44.38 -21.31
N GLN A 73 -66.50 -43.86 -20.69
CA GLN A 73 -66.67 -43.87 -19.24
C GLN A 73 -67.06 -45.26 -18.75
N GLU A 74 -66.67 -45.68 -17.54
CA GLU A 74 -67.14 -46.92 -16.88
C GLU A 74 -67.13 -48.16 -17.80
N ILE A 75 -65.96 -48.48 -18.37
CA ILE A 75 -65.80 -49.59 -19.30
C ILE A 75 -65.30 -50.83 -18.57
N ILE A 76 -65.97 -51.96 -18.78
CA ILE A 76 -65.56 -53.23 -18.19
C ILE A 76 -64.33 -53.75 -18.91
N ILE A 77 -63.31 -54.09 -18.13
CA ILE A 77 -62.11 -54.77 -18.58
C ILE A 77 -62.10 -56.14 -17.92
N GLU A 78 -61.87 -57.16 -18.73
CA GLU A 78 -61.79 -58.56 -18.31
C GLU A 78 -60.38 -59.07 -18.62
N ASN A 79 -59.70 -59.60 -17.60
CA ASN A 79 -58.38 -60.18 -17.70
C ASN A 79 -58.25 -61.35 -16.70
N ASP A 80 -57.67 -62.47 -17.13
CA ASP A 80 -57.43 -63.67 -16.30
C ASP A 80 -58.62 -64.13 -15.41
N ASN A 81 -59.85 -64.05 -15.95
CA ASN A 81 -61.13 -64.35 -15.28
C ASN A 81 -61.57 -63.36 -14.18
N GLU A 82 -60.90 -62.23 -14.03
CA GLU A 82 -61.32 -61.10 -13.19
C GLU A 82 -61.91 -59.98 -14.06
N LYS A 83 -62.95 -59.31 -13.56
CA LYS A 83 -63.61 -58.19 -14.23
C LYS A 83 -63.60 -56.97 -13.33
N HIS A 84 -63.19 -55.83 -13.87
CA HIS A 84 -63.22 -54.56 -13.16
C HIS A 84 -63.69 -53.42 -14.07
N ILE A 85 -64.32 -52.41 -13.47
CA ILE A 85 -64.80 -51.23 -14.19
C ILE A 85 -63.70 -50.18 -14.21
N ALA A 86 -63.18 -49.86 -15.39
CA ALA A 86 -62.29 -48.73 -15.58
C ALA A 86 -63.07 -47.41 -15.62
N ASP A 87 -62.57 -46.37 -14.96
CA ASP A 87 -63.20 -45.05 -14.94
C ASP A 87 -63.33 -44.48 -16.35
N ILE A 88 -62.23 -44.49 -17.11
CA ILE A 88 -62.17 -44.13 -18.53
C ILE A 88 -61.29 -45.15 -19.27
N LYS A 89 -61.76 -45.64 -20.41
CA LYS A 89 -60.93 -46.35 -21.39
C LYS A 89 -60.96 -45.61 -22.73
N THR A 90 -59.80 -45.09 -23.14
CA THR A 90 -59.68 -44.33 -24.40
C THR A 90 -59.78 -45.25 -25.62
N LYS A 91 -60.04 -44.68 -26.80
CA LYS A 91 -60.04 -45.43 -28.07
C LYS A 91 -58.72 -46.17 -28.35
N LYS A 92 -57.60 -45.65 -27.83
CA LYS A 92 -56.25 -46.23 -27.99
C LYS A 92 -55.96 -47.36 -27.01
N GLY A 93 -56.87 -47.67 -26.09
CA GLY A 93 -56.71 -48.74 -25.09
C GLY A 93 -56.23 -48.26 -23.72
N LEU A 94 -55.67 -47.05 -23.61
CA LEU A 94 -55.21 -46.47 -22.35
C LEU A 94 -56.37 -46.32 -21.35
N VAL A 95 -56.15 -46.78 -20.13
CA VAL A 95 -57.03 -46.61 -18.97
C VAL A 95 -56.64 -45.37 -18.16
N ILE A 96 -57.61 -44.56 -17.76
CA ILE A 96 -57.40 -43.41 -16.86
C ILE A 96 -58.25 -43.64 -15.61
N GLU A 97 -57.58 -43.83 -14.47
CA GLU A 97 -58.24 -44.00 -13.18
C GLU A 97 -58.15 -42.71 -12.36
N PHE A 98 -59.29 -42.30 -11.82
CA PHE A 98 -59.39 -41.13 -10.96
C PHE A 98 -59.39 -41.58 -9.51
N GLN A 99 -58.47 -41.06 -8.70
CA GLN A 99 -58.33 -41.48 -7.31
C GLN A 99 -58.55 -40.30 -6.37
N ASN A 100 -59.62 -40.36 -5.57
CA ASN A 100 -59.95 -39.33 -4.60
C ASN A 100 -59.57 -39.72 -3.17
N SER A 101 -59.76 -40.99 -2.81
CA SER A 101 -59.55 -41.49 -1.44
C SER A 101 -58.13 -42.02 -1.22
N ASN A 102 -57.79 -42.37 0.03
CA ASN A 102 -56.54 -43.05 0.32
C ASN A 102 -56.58 -44.50 -0.20
N ILE A 103 -55.58 -44.87 -0.99
CA ILE A 103 -55.39 -46.22 -1.54
C ILE A 103 -54.09 -46.83 -1.00
N SER A 104 -54.08 -48.14 -0.76
CA SER A 104 -52.90 -48.87 -0.29
C SER A 104 -51.91 -49.14 -1.44
N SER A 105 -50.60 -49.32 -1.15
CA SER A 105 -49.62 -49.66 -2.18
C SER A 105 -49.91 -51.02 -2.84
N SER A 106 -50.44 -51.99 -2.09
CA SER A 106 -50.86 -53.28 -2.65
C SER A 106 -51.99 -53.12 -3.65
N THR A 107 -53.00 -52.29 -3.35
CA THR A 107 -54.13 -52.06 -4.28
C THR A 107 -53.67 -51.34 -5.56
N ILE A 108 -52.76 -50.37 -5.45
CA ILE A 108 -52.16 -49.72 -6.62
C ILE A 108 -51.47 -50.77 -7.51
N LYS A 109 -50.57 -51.59 -6.96
CA LYS A 109 -49.83 -52.61 -7.73
C LYS A 109 -50.76 -53.61 -8.41
N ILE A 110 -51.80 -54.06 -7.72
CA ILE A 110 -52.79 -54.97 -8.29
C ILE A 110 -53.51 -54.30 -9.48
N ARG A 111 -53.96 -53.05 -9.32
CA ARG A 111 -54.65 -52.32 -10.41
C ARG A 111 -53.74 -52.04 -11.60
N GLU A 112 -52.50 -51.64 -11.35
CA GLU A 112 -51.49 -51.43 -12.39
C GLU A 112 -51.17 -52.71 -13.16
N ASN A 113 -51.03 -53.85 -12.47
CA ASN A 113 -50.85 -55.15 -13.11
C ASN A 113 -52.10 -55.64 -13.84
N PHE A 114 -53.30 -55.25 -13.42
CA PHE A 114 -54.53 -55.66 -14.10
C PHE A 114 -54.78 -54.86 -15.38
N TYR A 115 -54.76 -53.53 -15.30
CA TYR A 115 -55.06 -52.65 -16.43
C TYR A 115 -53.88 -52.46 -17.40
N GLN A 116 -52.65 -52.70 -16.94
CA GLN A 116 -51.41 -52.55 -17.71
C GLN A 116 -51.18 -51.11 -18.20
N ASP A 117 -51.66 -50.75 -19.39
CA ASP A 117 -51.53 -49.39 -19.93
C ASP A 117 -52.52 -48.44 -19.26
N MET A 118 -52.11 -47.91 -18.12
CA MET A 118 -52.93 -47.00 -17.32
C MET A 118 -52.18 -45.78 -16.77
N ILE A 119 -52.94 -44.72 -16.51
CA ILE A 119 -52.49 -43.54 -15.77
C ILE A 119 -53.41 -43.23 -14.60
N TRP A 120 -52.83 -42.61 -13.57
CA TRP A 120 -53.56 -42.12 -12.41
C TRP A 120 -53.76 -40.61 -12.50
N VAL A 121 -54.98 -40.14 -12.25
CA VAL A 121 -55.27 -38.74 -11.93
C VAL A 121 -55.73 -38.71 -10.49
N VAL A 122 -54.97 -38.08 -9.61
CA VAL A 122 -55.15 -38.10 -8.16
C VAL A 122 -55.67 -36.76 -7.69
N ASN A 123 -56.73 -36.75 -6.89
CA ASN A 123 -57.20 -35.54 -6.24
C ASN A 123 -56.18 -35.10 -5.17
N ALA A 124 -55.39 -34.09 -5.51
CA ALA A 124 -54.39 -33.49 -4.64
C ALA A 124 -54.84 -32.17 -4.00
N ILE A 125 -56.08 -31.73 -4.23
CA ILE A 125 -56.61 -30.46 -3.69
C ILE A 125 -56.41 -30.40 -2.17
N GLY A 126 -56.74 -31.48 -1.46
CA GLY A 126 -56.64 -31.57 0.00
C GLY A 126 -55.21 -31.58 0.56
N PHE A 127 -54.19 -31.85 -0.27
CA PHE A 127 -52.79 -31.88 0.16
C PHE A 127 -51.86 -31.05 -0.72
N LYS A 128 -52.38 -30.12 -1.53
CA LYS A 128 -51.57 -29.29 -2.44
C LYS A 128 -50.45 -28.54 -1.73
N ASN A 129 -50.70 -28.06 -0.52
CA ASN A 129 -49.71 -27.34 0.30
C ASN A 129 -48.56 -28.23 0.80
N ASN A 130 -48.74 -29.55 0.75
CA ASN A 130 -47.67 -30.51 1.04
C ASN A 130 -46.71 -30.69 -0.13
N LEU A 131 -47.12 -30.35 -1.36
CA LEU A 131 -46.29 -30.37 -2.56
C LEU A 131 -45.56 -29.02 -2.71
N LYS A 132 -44.38 -28.90 -2.10
CA LYS A 132 -43.57 -27.69 -2.20
C LYS A 132 -42.78 -27.68 -3.50
N CYS A 133 -43.20 -26.86 -4.46
CA CYS A 133 -42.59 -26.78 -5.79
C CYS A 133 -41.66 -25.56 -5.92
N LYS A 134 -40.51 -25.76 -6.57
CA LYS A 134 -39.59 -24.70 -7.03
C LYS A 134 -39.36 -24.87 -8.53
N SER A 135 -39.61 -23.82 -9.30
CA SER A 135 -39.38 -23.85 -10.75
C SER A 135 -37.90 -24.08 -11.04
N LEU A 136 -37.58 -25.12 -11.81
CA LEU A 136 -36.20 -25.39 -12.22
C LEU A 136 -35.67 -24.28 -13.13
N VAL A 137 -36.52 -23.63 -13.93
CA VAL A 137 -36.14 -22.43 -14.70
C VAL A 137 -35.62 -21.35 -13.75
N SER A 138 -36.42 -20.99 -12.74
CA SER A 138 -36.03 -19.91 -11.82
C SER A 138 -34.74 -20.20 -11.05
N THR A 139 -34.53 -21.45 -10.65
CA THR A 139 -33.33 -21.87 -9.91
C THR A 139 -32.09 -21.85 -10.80
N ASN A 140 -32.15 -22.49 -11.97
CA ASN A 140 -31.02 -22.54 -12.90
C ASN A 140 -30.67 -21.16 -13.45
N LEU A 141 -31.65 -20.28 -13.69
CA LEU A 141 -31.38 -18.90 -14.10
C LEU A 141 -30.67 -18.08 -13.02
N LYS A 142 -31.00 -18.29 -11.73
CA LYS A 142 -30.29 -17.65 -10.62
C LYS A 142 -28.83 -18.12 -10.54
N GLU A 143 -28.61 -19.43 -10.62
CA GLU A 143 -27.25 -20.01 -10.65
C GLU A 143 -26.44 -19.51 -11.84
N LEU A 144 -27.05 -19.46 -13.03
CA LEU A 144 -26.41 -18.91 -14.23
C LEU A 144 -25.97 -17.46 -14.02
N GLY A 145 -26.80 -16.62 -13.40
CA GLY A 145 -26.47 -15.23 -13.09
C GLY A 145 -25.32 -15.10 -12.07
N ILE A 146 -25.29 -15.93 -11.02
CA ILE A 146 -24.18 -15.96 -10.06
C ILE A 146 -22.87 -16.33 -10.75
N ASN A 147 -22.88 -17.39 -11.55
CA ASN A 147 -21.69 -17.86 -12.27
C ASN A 147 -21.17 -16.79 -13.26
N GLN A 148 -22.07 -16.08 -13.94
CA GLN A 148 -21.70 -14.98 -14.83
C GLN A 148 -20.99 -13.85 -14.08
N ASN A 149 -21.51 -13.44 -12.92
CA ASN A 149 -20.89 -12.40 -12.09
C ASN A 149 -19.51 -12.82 -11.56
N GLN A 150 -19.35 -14.09 -11.16
CA GLN A 150 -18.06 -14.61 -10.72
C GLN A 150 -17.02 -14.62 -11.85
N LEU A 151 -17.41 -15.07 -13.04
CA LEU A 151 -16.56 -15.02 -14.23
C LEU A 151 -16.15 -13.58 -14.55
N LEU A 152 -17.09 -12.63 -14.46
CA LEU A 152 -16.84 -11.22 -14.67
C LEU A 152 -15.81 -10.63 -13.71
N ASN A 153 -15.91 -10.98 -12.43
CA ASN A 153 -14.97 -10.53 -11.41
C ASN A 153 -13.57 -11.10 -11.65
N SER A 154 -13.47 -12.37 -12.05
CA SER A 154 -12.18 -13.04 -12.30
C SER A 154 -11.36 -12.37 -13.42
N VAL A 155 -12.01 -11.86 -14.46
CA VAL A 155 -11.36 -11.12 -15.56
C VAL A 155 -10.68 -9.83 -15.08
N ASN A 156 -11.16 -9.22 -13.98
CA ASN A 156 -10.61 -7.96 -13.47
C ASN A 156 -9.45 -8.14 -12.48
N GLU A 157 -9.33 -9.31 -11.83
CA GLU A 157 -8.35 -9.52 -10.76
C GLU A 157 -6.89 -9.51 -11.24
N LEU A 158 -6.61 -10.07 -12.42
CA LEU A 158 -5.23 -10.16 -12.94
C LEU A 158 -4.62 -8.77 -13.21
N TYR A 159 -5.31 -7.92 -13.97
CA TYR A 159 -4.87 -6.55 -14.24
C TYR A 159 -4.74 -5.71 -12.97
N THR A 160 -5.59 -5.96 -11.98
CA THR A 160 -5.53 -5.23 -10.69
C THR A 160 -4.20 -5.52 -9.98
N ARG A 161 -3.71 -6.76 -10.01
CA ARG A 161 -2.42 -7.12 -9.40
C ARG A 161 -1.25 -6.49 -10.14
N GLU A 162 -1.22 -6.59 -11.46
CA GLU A 162 -0.15 -5.98 -12.28
C GLU A 162 -0.07 -4.46 -12.09
N LEU A 163 -1.22 -3.77 -12.16
CA LEU A 163 -1.30 -2.32 -11.94
C LEU A 163 -0.87 -1.93 -10.52
N LYS A 164 -1.15 -2.77 -9.52
CA LYS A 164 -0.72 -2.54 -8.14
C LYS A 164 0.80 -2.64 -8.02
N THR A 165 1.41 -3.69 -8.56
CA THR A 165 2.87 -3.87 -8.55
C THR A 165 3.58 -2.69 -9.22
N LEU A 166 3.12 -2.27 -10.40
CA LEU A 166 3.69 -1.10 -11.09
C LEU A 166 3.52 0.19 -10.30
N SER A 167 2.39 0.35 -9.59
CA SER A 167 2.16 1.52 -8.74
C SER A 167 3.06 1.55 -7.52
N GLU A 168 3.41 0.38 -6.95
CA GLU A 168 4.35 0.26 -5.84
C GLU A 168 5.77 0.59 -6.32
N GLU A 169 6.21 0.03 -7.45
CA GLU A 169 7.52 0.32 -8.03
C GLU A 169 7.67 1.81 -8.41
N TYR A 170 6.64 2.41 -9.02
CA TYR A 170 6.64 3.85 -9.34
C TYR A 170 6.84 4.70 -8.08
N LYS A 171 6.15 4.34 -6.98
CA LYS A 171 6.23 5.07 -5.73
C LYS A 171 7.63 5.02 -5.13
N GLU A 172 8.23 3.83 -5.06
CA GLU A 172 9.59 3.65 -4.53
C GLU A 172 10.61 4.48 -5.32
N ILE A 173 10.56 4.42 -6.65
CA ILE A 173 11.48 5.19 -7.50
C ILE A 173 11.24 6.70 -7.36
N SER A 174 9.98 7.13 -7.23
CA SER A 174 9.65 8.54 -7.02
C SER A 174 10.25 9.06 -5.70
N GLU A 175 10.15 8.29 -4.63
CA GLU A 175 10.75 8.63 -3.33
C GLU A 175 12.28 8.70 -3.42
N ASP A 176 12.92 7.77 -4.15
CA ASP A 176 14.37 7.82 -4.40
C ASP A 176 14.79 9.08 -5.18
N VAL A 177 14.02 9.48 -6.19
CA VAL A 177 14.27 10.71 -6.95
C VAL A 177 14.21 11.93 -6.03
N ASP A 178 13.20 12.03 -5.18
CA ASP A 178 13.04 13.15 -4.24
C ASP A 178 14.20 13.22 -3.23
N ASN A 179 14.59 12.07 -2.66
CA ASN A 179 15.73 11.98 -1.75
C ASN A 179 17.05 12.43 -2.41
N LEU A 180 17.27 12.04 -3.67
CA LEU A 180 18.46 12.46 -4.43
C LEU A 180 18.42 13.95 -4.78
N LEU A 181 17.25 14.52 -5.08
CA LEU A 181 17.08 15.96 -5.32
C LEU A 181 17.43 16.78 -4.08
N ASP A 182 17.01 16.34 -2.90
CA ASP A 182 17.37 16.98 -1.63
C ASP A 182 18.87 16.91 -1.36
N LYS A 183 19.49 15.76 -1.64
CA LYS A 183 20.95 15.60 -1.55
C LYS A 183 21.70 16.55 -2.49
N VAL A 184 21.22 16.73 -3.72
CA VAL A 184 21.75 17.70 -4.68
C VAL A 184 21.62 19.12 -4.13
N LYS A 185 20.45 19.49 -3.61
CA LYS A 185 20.20 20.82 -3.04
C LYS A 185 21.14 21.15 -1.88
N LEU A 186 21.33 20.20 -0.95
CA LEU A 186 22.26 20.37 0.18
C LEU A 186 23.70 20.57 -0.30
N LYS A 187 24.16 19.74 -1.25
CA LYS A 187 25.51 19.88 -1.83
C LYS A 187 25.68 21.17 -2.61
N GLN A 188 24.66 21.59 -3.36
CA GLN A 188 24.67 22.85 -4.12
C GLN A 188 24.79 24.06 -3.19
N ASN A 189 24.06 24.06 -2.07
CA ASN A 189 24.18 25.10 -1.04
C ASN A 189 25.59 25.15 -0.44
N LYS A 190 26.21 23.98 -0.17
CA LYS A 190 27.61 23.91 0.28
C LYS A 190 28.56 24.51 -0.77
N VAL A 191 28.40 24.16 -2.05
CA VAL A 191 29.21 24.73 -3.15
C VAL A 191 29.06 26.24 -3.23
N ASN A 192 27.84 26.77 -3.11
CA ASN A 192 27.60 28.22 -3.16
C ASN A 192 28.35 28.96 -2.04
N ARG A 193 28.26 28.46 -0.80
CA ARG A 193 29.02 29.01 0.34
C ARG A 193 30.54 28.93 0.15
N LEU A 194 31.04 27.84 -0.42
CA LEU A 194 32.46 27.70 -0.74
C LEU A 194 32.91 28.67 -1.84
N LYS A 195 32.07 28.92 -2.85
CA LYS A 195 32.34 29.92 -3.90
C LYS A 195 32.34 31.35 -3.37
N GLU A 196 31.45 31.68 -2.43
CA GLU A 196 31.49 33.00 -1.75
C GLU A 196 32.81 33.22 -1.00
N ARG A 197 33.34 32.16 -0.37
CA ARG A 197 34.67 32.18 0.24
C ARG A 197 35.80 32.27 -0.79
N GLU A 198 35.65 31.65 -1.96
CA GLU A 198 36.60 31.78 -3.06
C GLU A 198 36.67 33.23 -3.58
N VAL A 199 35.53 33.93 -3.65
CA VAL A 199 35.48 35.36 -4.00
C VAL A 199 36.18 36.21 -2.93
N ASN A 200 35.91 35.94 -1.66
CA ASN A 200 36.50 36.66 -0.52
C ASN A 200 37.73 35.95 0.05
N PHE A 201 38.56 35.35 -0.81
CA PHE A 201 39.58 34.40 -0.38
C PHE A 201 40.65 35.01 0.52
N ILE A 202 41.06 36.26 0.25
CA ILE A 202 42.09 36.96 1.03
C ILE A 202 41.66 37.13 2.48
N GLU A 203 40.43 37.58 2.73
CA GLU A 203 39.90 37.76 4.08
C GLU A 203 39.76 36.41 4.79
N PHE A 204 39.32 35.39 4.06
CA PHE A 204 39.18 34.03 4.55
C PHE A 204 40.55 33.43 4.98
N SER A 205 41.56 33.50 4.13
CA SER A 205 42.90 32.96 4.43
C SER A 205 43.56 33.71 5.58
N ASP A 206 43.48 35.04 5.59
CA ASP A 206 44.00 35.87 6.68
C ASP A 206 43.34 35.58 8.02
N SER A 207 42.02 35.38 8.02
CA SER A 207 41.26 35.01 9.23
C SER A 207 41.73 33.68 9.81
N ILE A 208 41.95 32.67 8.96
CA ILE A 208 42.45 31.36 9.39
C ILE A 208 43.87 31.46 9.93
N ILE A 209 44.78 32.12 9.20
CA ILE A 209 46.18 32.26 9.59
C ILE A 209 46.30 33.00 10.92
N LYS A 210 45.52 34.07 11.12
CA LYS A 210 45.46 34.80 12.40
C LYS A 210 45.01 33.90 13.56
N LYS A 211 44.04 33.00 13.33
CA LYS A 211 43.59 32.05 14.36
C LYS A 211 44.66 31.02 14.68
N TRP A 212 45.38 30.49 13.69
CA TRP A 212 46.49 29.55 13.91
C TRP A 212 47.63 30.15 14.73
N ILE A 213 48.01 31.40 14.45
CA ILE A 213 49.05 32.10 15.22
C ILE A 213 48.68 32.23 16.70
N LYS A 214 47.38 32.37 17.00
CA LYS A 214 46.85 32.59 18.36
C LYS A 214 46.41 31.30 19.07
N ASP A 215 46.62 30.13 18.46
CA ASP A 215 46.01 28.85 18.90
C ASP A 215 44.48 28.95 19.13
N ALA A 216 43.81 29.82 18.38
CA ALA A 216 42.37 30.03 18.54
C ALA A 216 41.57 28.90 17.88
N TYR A 217 40.49 28.50 18.53
CA TYR A 217 39.54 27.54 17.97
C TYR A 217 38.88 28.08 16.69
N ILE A 218 38.70 27.19 15.70
CA ILE A 218 38.10 27.53 14.41
C ILE A 218 36.79 26.76 14.27
N ASP A 219 35.67 27.41 14.61
CA ASP A 219 34.31 26.88 14.41
C ASP A 219 33.86 27.05 12.96
N ASP A 220 34.47 26.27 12.07
CA ASP A 220 34.06 26.20 10.67
C ASP A 220 34.30 24.78 10.15
N TYR A 221 33.30 23.93 10.33
CA TYR A 221 33.33 22.53 9.90
C TYR A 221 33.35 22.38 8.37
N GLU A 222 32.88 23.38 7.62
CA GLU A 222 32.77 23.28 6.17
C GLU A 222 34.12 23.37 5.46
N THR A 223 35.06 24.13 6.02
CA THR A 223 36.42 24.28 5.49
C THR A 223 37.44 23.42 6.22
N ASP A 224 36.98 22.58 7.15
CA ASP A 224 37.85 21.74 7.98
C ASP A 224 38.72 20.80 7.14
N GLU A 225 38.14 20.21 6.09
CA GLU A 225 38.86 19.36 5.14
C GLU A 225 39.98 20.11 4.41
N ILE A 226 39.74 21.38 4.05
CA ILE A 226 40.73 22.24 3.38
C ILE A 226 41.87 22.58 4.36
N ARG A 227 41.54 22.88 5.62
CA ARG A 227 42.52 23.25 6.65
C ARG A 227 43.38 22.07 7.11
N ARG A 228 42.82 20.88 7.20
CA ARG A 228 43.54 19.66 7.63
C ARG A 228 44.61 19.22 6.63
N LYS A 229 44.43 19.55 5.33
CA LYS A 229 45.40 19.26 4.27
C LYS A 229 46.68 20.12 4.35
N ILE A 230 46.68 21.22 5.12
CA ILE A 230 47.87 22.06 5.33
C ILE A 230 48.81 21.43 6.36
N ASP A 231 50.11 21.40 6.05
CA ASP A 231 51.16 20.82 6.89
C ASP A 231 51.17 21.45 8.30
N LEU A 232 51.29 20.60 9.31
CA LEU A 232 51.42 21.00 10.71
C LEU A 232 52.73 21.73 10.98
N VAL A 233 53.80 21.38 10.26
CA VAL A 233 55.11 22.04 10.37
C VAL A 233 55.00 23.50 9.96
N ASP A 234 54.32 23.78 8.85
CA ASP A 234 54.10 25.14 8.35
C ASP A 234 53.26 25.98 9.33
N LYS A 235 52.20 25.39 9.90
CA LYS A 235 51.39 26.05 10.95
C LYS A 235 52.22 26.40 12.18
N THR A 236 53.09 25.49 12.61
CA THR A 236 53.98 25.67 13.76
C THR A 236 55.03 26.74 13.47
N ASN A 237 55.57 26.76 12.25
CA ASN A 237 56.55 27.75 11.81
C ASN A 237 55.99 29.17 11.78
N LEU A 238 54.75 29.38 11.32
CA LEU A 238 54.09 30.71 11.37
C LEU A 238 54.07 31.28 12.79
N LYS A 239 53.69 30.44 13.76
CA LYS A 239 53.65 30.79 15.18
C LYS A 239 55.05 31.07 15.73
N ASN A 240 56.02 30.22 15.44
CA ASN A 240 57.40 30.36 15.90
C ASN A 240 58.04 31.64 15.39
N ILE A 241 57.88 31.95 14.09
CA ILE A 241 58.39 33.19 13.50
C ILE A 241 57.77 34.41 14.19
N ARG A 242 56.45 34.41 14.41
CA ARG A 242 55.78 35.53 15.08
C ARG A 242 56.24 35.71 16.53
N ASN A 243 56.40 34.62 17.26
CA ASN A 243 56.93 34.64 18.63
C ASN A 243 58.38 35.17 18.68
N ASN A 244 59.22 34.83 17.70
CA ASN A 244 60.59 35.33 17.62
C ASN A 244 60.62 36.84 17.33
N ILE A 245 59.75 37.33 16.43
CA ILE A 245 59.61 38.76 16.17
C ILE A 245 59.23 39.50 17.45
N HIS A 246 58.21 39.02 18.18
CA HIS A 246 57.80 39.64 19.44
C HIS A 246 58.93 39.68 20.49
N LYS A 247 59.68 38.57 20.64
CA LYS A 247 60.84 38.54 21.56
C LYS A 247 61.93 39.55 21.18
N LEU A 248 62.23 39.71 19.89
CA LEU A 248 63.21 40.68 19.41
C LEU A 248 62.72 42.12 19.59
N GLN A 249 61.44 42.38 19.35
CA GLN A 249 60.82 43.69 19.61
C GLN A 249 60.91 44.07 21.09
N ASP A 250 60.66 43.14 22.01
CA ASP A 250 60.81 43.37 23.45
C ASP A 250 62.27 43.68 23.85
N ILE A 251 63.25 43.05 23.20
CA ILE A 251 64.68 43.33 23.44
C ILE A 251 65.04 44.73 22.96
N ILE A 252 64.62 45.09 21.74
CA ILE A 252 64.85 46.42 21.16
C ILE A 252 64.24 47.50 22.03
N LEU A 253 62.97 47.33 22.44
CA LEU A 253 62.28 48.28 23.31
C LEU A 253 63.07 48.52 24.62
N LYS A 254 63.57 47.45 25.26
CA LYS A 254 64.41 47.56 26.47
C LYS A 254 65.74 48.27 26.22
N ASN A 255 66.36 48.06 25.06
CA ASN A 255 67.60 48.74 24.68
C ASN A 255 67.36 50.23 24.40
N GLU A 256 66.27 50.56 23.70
CA GLU A 256 65.84 51.94 23.44
C GLU A 256 65.51 52.70 24.73
N GLU A 257 64.84 52.06 25.69
CA GLU A 257 64.60 52.63 27.02
C GLU A 257 65.90 52.95 27.76
N LYS A 258 66.89 52.03 27.73
CA LYS A 258 68.22 52.27 28.31
C LYS A 258 68.95 53.41 27.62
N LEU A 259 68.96 53.43 26.28
CA LEU A 259 69.58 54.50 25.50
C LEU A 259 68.93 55.86 25.80
N LYS A 260 67.59 55.92 25.87
CA LYS A 260 66.85 57.12 26.24
C LYS A 260 67.20 57.58 27.66
N ALA A 261 67.30 56.67 28.62
CA ALA A 261 67.70 56.98 29.98
C ALA A 261 69.12 57.56 30.04
N ILE A 262 70.05 57.02 29.26
CA ILE A 262 71.44 57.51 29.17
C ILE A 262 71.50 58.88 28.47
N ASN A 263 70.75 59.07 27.38
CA ASN A 263 70.73 60.32 26.62
C ASN A 263 70.18 61.49 27.44
N ASN A 264 69.26 61.23 28.36
CA ASN A 264 68.71 62.23 29.29
C ASN A 264 69.69 62.68 30.40
N LEU A 265 70.83 62.01 30.57
CA LEU A 265 71.87 62.44 31.51
C LEU A 265 72.67 63.62 30.94
N GLU A 266 73.08 64.54 31.82
CA GLU A 266 73.91 65.70 31.47
C GLU A 266 75.27 65.25 30.91
N ASN A 267 75.71 65.92 29.83
CA ASN A 267 77.01 65.70 29.21
C ASN A 267 78.08 66.54 29.91
N TYR A 268 79.26 65.96 30.12
CA TYR A 268 80.47 66.67 30.51
C TYR A 268 81.59 66.32 29.53
N ASP A 269 82.04 67.30 28.77
CA ASP A 269 83.16 67.14 27.83
C ASP A 269 84.48 67.39 28.57
N LEU A 270 85.35 66.40 28.54
CA LEU A 270 86.70 66.49 29.06
C LEU A 270 87.68 66.07 27.97
N GLU A 271 88.41 67.05 27.43
CA GLU A 271 89.46 66.84 26.42
C GLU A 271 88.95 66.06 25.19
N GLY A 272 87.68 66.25 24.80
CA GLY A 272 87.04 65.58 23.67
C GLY A 272 86.41 64.22 24.01
N ILE A 273 86.48 63.77 25.27
CA ILE A 273 85.77 62.59 25.76
C ILE A 273 84.49 63.03 26.47
N ILE A 274 83.34 62.55 25.98
CA ILE A 274 82.04 62.85 26.58
C ILE A 274 81.76 61.88 27.72
N TYR A 275 81.61 62.42 28.92
CA TYR A 275 81.13 61.71 30.10
C TYR A 275 79.66 62.04 30.37
N LYS A 276 78.94 61.11 31.00
CA LYS A 276 77.58 61.33 31.51
C LYS A 276 77.62 61.54 33.02
N ILE A 277 77.04 62.65 33.51
CA ILE A 277 76.92 62.92 34.94
C ILE A 277 75.89 61.95 35.54
N VAL A 278 76.31 61.18 36.54
CA VAL A 278 75.50 60.15 37.18
C VAL A 278 75.62 60.26 38.70
N PRO A 279 74.52 60.17 39.46
CA PRO A 279 74.58 60.08 40.92
C PRO A 279 75.45 58.90 41.38
N TYR A 280 76.33 59.13 42.36
CA TYR A 280 77.26 58.10 42.89
C TYR A 280 76.56 56.78 43.25
N ASN A 281 75.37 56.85 43.86
CA ASN A 281 74.60 55.68 44.28
C ASN A 281 74.07 54.82 43.11
N LYS A 282 74.12 55.32 41.87
CA LYS A 282 73.79 54.58 40.65
C LYS A 282 75.01 54.00 39.95
N ILE A 283 76.23 54.27 40.43
CA ILE A 283 77.48 53.80 39.83
C ILE A 283 77.94 52.56 40.58
N SER A 284 78.09 51.43 39.88
CA SER A 284 78.68 50.23 40.44
C SER A 284 80.14 50.48 40.80
N SER A 285 80.57 50.02 41.97
CA SER A 285 81.97 50.14 42.39
C SER A 285 82.93 49.40 41.45
N THR A 286 82.45 48.39 40.72
CA THR A 286 83.22 47.70 39.68
C THR A 286 83.45 48.54 38.41
N SER A 287 82.72 49.64 38.22
CA SER A 287 82.86 50.57 37.09
C SER A 287 83.84 51.72 37.37
N PHE A 288 84.63 51.63 38.45
CA PHE A 288 85.55 52.69 38.88
C PHE A 288 86.47 53.19 37.76
N TYR A 289 86.98 52.27 36.93
CA TYR A 289 87.95 52.55 35.86
C TYR A 289 87.37 53.38 34.71
N LYS A 290 86.04 53.50 34.62
CA LYS A 290 85.32 54.33 33.62
C LYS A 290 84.75 55.61 34.23
N THR A 291 84.92 55.80 35.54
CA THR A 291 84.29 56.89 36.30
C THR A 291 85.34 57.91 36.71
N ILE A 292 84.98 59.18 36.61
CA ILE A 292 85.76 60.30 37.14
C ILE A 292 84.95 61.03 38.21
N ALA A 293 85.65 61.57 39.20
CA ALA A 293 85.06 62.51 40.16
C ALA A 293 85.61 63.91 39.91
N ILE A 294 84.72 64.84 39.62
CA ILE A 294 85.02 66.24 39.27
C ILE A 294 84.73 67.08 40.50
N LEU A 295 85.72 67.83 40.98
CA LEU A 295 85.51 68.70 42.14
C LEU A 295 84.58 69.86 41.75
N LYS A 296 83.43 70.00 42.44
CA LYS A 296 82.34 70.91 42.05
C LYS A 296 82.78 72.36 41.84
N GLU A 297 83.63 72.88 42.73
CA GLU A 297 84.17 74.25 42.65
C GLU A 297 85.03 74.50 41.39
N SER A 298 85.56 73.44 40.78
CA SER A 298 86.45 73.52 39.62
C SER A 298 85.81 73.08 38.30
N LYS A 299 84.54 72.62 38.31
CA LYS A 299 83.88 72.01 37.15
C LYS A 299 83.90 72.87 35.89
N ASN A 300 83.68 74.18 36.05
CA ASN A 300 83.61 75.15 34.94
C ASN A 300 84.94 75.89 34.71
N SER A 301 86.03 75.46 35.35
CA SER A 301 87.38 76.01 35.13
C SER A 301 87.96 75.50 33.81
N LEU A 302 88.94 76.24 33.25
CA LEU A 302 89.77 75.76 32.13
C LEU A 302 90.56 74.48 32.48
N PHE A 303 90.86 74.27 33.76
CA PHE A 303 91.56 73.10 34.27
C PHE A 303 90.79 72.51 35.46
N PRO A 304 89.75 71.71 35.22
CA PRO A 304 88.97 71.08 36.28
C PRO A 304 89.83 70.11 37.08
N LYS A 305 89.65 70.07 38.40
CA LYS A 305 90.33 69.10 39.27
C LYS A 305 89.56 67.78 39.26
N ILE A 306 90.20 66.74 38.73
CA ILE A 306 89.57 65.44 38.48
C ILE A 306 90.32 64.34 39.23
N ILE A 307 89.57 63.41 39.80
CA ILE A 307 90.09 62.17 40.37
C ILE A 307 89.69 61.02 39.45
N GLN A 308 90.69 60.25 39.05
CA GLN A 308 90.53 59.02 38.30
C GLN A 308 90.95 57.85 39.20
N PHE A 309 90.10 56.86 39.33
CA PHE A 309 90.28 55.80 40.33
C PHE A 309 91.13 54.66 39.79
N LYS A 310 92.12 54.20 40.57
CA LYS A 310 93.02 53.08 40.20
C LYS A 310 92.46 51.73 40.57
N ASN A 311 91.60 51.67 41.59
CA ASN A 311 90.96 50.44 42.05
C ASN A 311 89.61 50.73 42.72
N GLU A 312 88.84 49.67 42.93
CA GLU A 312 87.52 49.73 43.55
C GLU A 312 87.54 50.31 44.97
N MET A 313 88.62 50.11 45.73
CA MET A 313 88.75 50.62 47.10
C MET A 313 88.87 52.14 47.12
N GLU A 314 89.59 52.72 46.16
CA GLU A 314 89.72 54.17 45.99
C GLU A 314 88.37 54.82 45.66
N PHE A 315 87.61 54.21 44.76
CA PHE A 315 86.24 54.65 44.43
C PHE A 315 85.28 54.54 45.62
N LYS A 316 85.37 53.47 46.42
CA LYS A 316 84.55 53.33 47.62
C LYS A 316 84.89 54.38 48.69
N ARG A 317 86.18 54.74 48.85
CA ARG A 317 86.63 55.72 49.85
C ARG A 317 86.11 57.14 49.60
N ILE A 318 85.87 57.50 48.34
CA ILE A 318 85.35 58.83 47.99
C ILE A 318 83.90 59.06 48.44
N SER A 319 83.16 58.00 48.81
CA SER A 319 81.80 58.11 49.38
C SER A 319 81.73 59.06 50.58
N SER A 320 82.79 59.14 51.38
CA SER A 320 82.92 60.06 52.53
C SER A 320 82.98 61.55 52.15
N LYS A 321 83.22 61.86 50.86
CA LYS A 321 83.33 63.23 50.32
C LYS A 321 82.38 63.48 49.14
N ILE A 322 81.34 62.66 48.99
CA ILE A 322 80.40 62.68 47.87
C ILE A 322 79.80 64.08 47.59
N GLU A 323 79.58 64.90 48.61
CA GLU A 323 79.00 66.24 48.47
C GLU A 323 79.91 67.23 47.73
N GLN A 324 81.24 67.01 47.76
CA GLN A 324 82.23 67.89 47.17
C GLN A 324 82.46 67.62 45.67
N TYR A 325 82.04 66.46 45.18
CA TYR A 325 82.33 65.99 43.83
C TYR A 325 81.04 65.70 43.04
N GLU A 326 81.11 65.87 41.72
CA GLU A 326 80.19 65.26 40.77
C GLU A 326 80.86 64.07 40.11
N PHE A 327 80.08 63.03 39.81
CA PHE A 327 80.59 61.80 39.21
C PHE A 327 80.15 61.73 37.77
N ALA A 328 81.08 61.44 36.89
CA ALA A 328 80.82 61.29 35.47
C ALA A 328 81.37 59.94 34.99
N ILE A 329 80.62 59.23 34.16
CA ILE A 329 81.01 57.91 33.62
C ILE A 329 81.08 57.98 32.10
N ASN A 330 82.13 57.40 31.53
CA ASN A 330 82.21 57.19 30.08
C ASN A 330 81.36 55.98 29.70
N LEU A 331 80.26 56.24 29.00
CA LEU A 331 79.31 55.24 28.54
C LEU A 331 79.36 55.01 27.03
N THR A 332 80.28 55.65 26.29
CA THR A 332 80.31 55.61 24.82
C THR A 332 80.34 54.18 24.27
N ILE A 333 81.25 53.34 24.79
CA ILE A 333 81.34 51.92 24.37
C ILE A 333 80.02 51.18 24.66
N TYR A 334 79.39 51.44 25.81
CA TYR A 334 78.16 50.78 26.19
C TYR A 334 76.97 51.23 25.33
N THR A 335 76.88 52.52 25.00
CA THR A 335 75.86 53.04 24.08
C THR A 335 76.05 52.51 22.67
N ASP A 336 77.30 52.41 22.19
CA ASP A 336 77.62 51.84 20.87
C ASP A 336 77.25 50.36 20.81
N GLU A 337 77.55 49.58 21.85
CA GLU A 337 77.14 48.17 21.97
C GLU A 337 75.62 48.01 21.93
N LEU A 338 74.87 48.83 22.67
CA LEU A 338 73.41 48.81 22.67
C LEU A 338 72.81 49.19 21.31
N GLN A 339 73.37 50.20 20.64
CA GLN A 339 72.95 50.62 19.30
C GLN A 339 73.21 49.51 18.27
N LYS A 340 74.39 48.90 18.30
CA LYS A 340 74.76 47.79 17.42
C LYS A 340 73.88 46.57 17.64
N ASP A 341 73.60 46.19 18.89
CA ASP A 341 72.68 45.08 19.20
C ASP A 341 71.26 45.37 18.70
N THR A 342 70.79 46.63 18.85
CA THR A 342 69.50 47.08 18.33
C THR A 342 69.45 46.98 16.79
N GLU A 343 70.49 47.42 16.09
CA GLU A 343 70.59 47.31 14.63
C GLU A 343 70.58 45.84 14.16
N ILE A 344 71.37 44.97 14.80
CA ILE A 344 71.40 43.53 14.48
C ILE A 344 70.03 42.89 14.71
N ASN A 345 69.35 43.21 15.81
CA ASN A 345 68.03 42.65 16.10
C ASN A 345 66.95 43.19 15.15
N ASN A 346 67.04 44.45 14.70
CA ASN A 346 66.21 44.99 13.63
C ASN A 346 66.41 44.24 12.30
N GLN A 347 67.65 43.94 11.91
CA GLN A 347 67.94 43.14 10.71
C GLN A 347 67.36 41.72 10.82
N LYS A 348 67.43 41.09 12.00
CA LYS A 348 66.78 39.79 12.26
C LYS A 348 65.25 39.88 12.14
N ILE A 349 64.63 40.95 12.64
CA ILE A 349 63.18 41.16 12.48
C ILE A 349 62.82 41.26 11.00
N ILE A 350 63.56 42.02 10.21
CA ILE A 350 63.34 42.14 8.75
C ILE A 350 63.43 40.76 8.08
N PHE A 351 64.45 39.97 8.43
CA PHE A 351 64.59 38.59 7.94
C PHE A 351 63.38 37.71 8.31
N PHE A 352 62.93 37.77 9.56
CA PHE A 352 61.76 37.03 10.03
C PHE A 352 60.46 37.49 9.38
N GLU A 353 60.24 38.79 9.18
CA GLU A 353 59.05 39.33 8.49
C GLU A 353 59.03 38.89 7.01
N ASN A 354 60.18 38.90 6.33
CA ASN A 354 60.29 38.37 4.97
C ASN A 354 59.97 36.86 4.92
N SER A 355 60.53 36.08 5.86
CA SER A 355 60.28 34.65 5.98
C SER A 355 58.80 34.36 6.29
N PHE A 356 58.19 35.18 7.14
CA PHE A 356 56.77 35.11 7.48
C PHE A 356 55.90 35.37 6.25
N SER A 357 56.20 36.41 5.45
CA SER A 357 55.46 36.72 4.23
C SER A 357 55.51 35.56 3.23
N ILE A 358 56.71 35.00 2.96
CA ILE A 358 56.88 33.88 2.04
C ILE A 358 56.06 32.66 2.49
N LEU A 359 56.13 32.32 3.79
CA LEU A 359 55.40 31.19 4.34
C LEU A 359 53.88 31.44 4.32
N LYS A 360 53.45 32.67 4.61
CA LYS A 360 52.04 33.10 4.53
C LYS A 360 51.50 32.94 3.11
N ASP A 361 52.26 33.35 2.11
CA ASP A 361 51.87 33.25 0.70
C ASP A 361 51.81 31.78 0.25
N LYS A 362 52.80 30.96 0.63
CA LYS A 362 52.79 29.51 0.39
C LYS A 362 51.50 28.87 0.93
N ILE A 363 51.21 29.08 2.22
CA ILE A 363 50.03 28.51 2.89
C ILE A 363 48.73 29.03 2.26
N SER A 364 48.67 30.32 1.92
CA SER A 364 47.50 30.91 1.25
C SER A 364 47.25 30.26 -0.11
N ASN A 365 48.30 30.02 -0.89
CA ASN A 365 48.18 29.32 -2.17
C ASN A 365 47.70 27.86 -2.01
N GLU A 366 48.23 27.13 -1.03
CA GLU A 366 47.78 25.76 -0.73
C GLU A 366 46.31 25.73 -0.29
N LEU A 367 45.89 26.66 0.58
CA LEU A 367 44.49 26.81 0.99
C LEU A 367 43.58 27.08 -0.21
N TYR A 368 44.00 27.91 -1.15
CA TYR A 368 43.25 28.23 -2.36
C TYR A 368 43.07 27.01 -3.26
N LEU A 369 44.16 26.26 -3.50
CA LEU A 369 44.12 25.04 -4.31
C LEU A 369 43.23 23.98 -3.66
N ASN A 370 43.33 23.79 -2.36
CA ASN A 370 42.49 22.86 -1.61
C ASN A 370 41.00 23.25 -1.67
N LEU A 371 40.68 24.56 -1.58
CA LEU A 371 39.32 25.06 -1.74
C LEU A 371 38.77 24.79 -3.14
N LYS A 372 39.54 25.10 -4.19
CA LYS A 372 39.16 24.83 -5.58
C LYS A 372 38.93 23.35 -5.85
N ASN A 373 39.80 22.49 -5.34
CA ASN A 373 39.68 21.04 -5.48
C ASN A 373 38.40 20.54 -4.81
N LEU A 374 38.10 20.98 -3.58
CA LEU A 374 36.88 20.60 -2.89
C LEU A 374 35.61 21.06 -3.63
N ILE A 375 35.59 22.30 -4.15
CA ILE A 375 34.48 22.80 -4.97
C ILE A 375 34.29 21.92 -6.21
N LYS A 376 35.39 21.57 -6.90
CA LYS A 376 35.37 20.72 -8.09
C LYS A 376 34.86 19.31 -7.78
N GLU A 377 35.33 18.69 -6.70
CA GLU A 377 34.90 17.35 -6.27
C GLU A 377 33.41 17.32 -5.95
N ILE A 378 32.91 18.24 -5.12
CA ILE A 378 31.49 18.29 -4.78
C ILE A 378 30.63 18.60 -6.02
N THR A 379 31.11 19.46 -6.93
CA THR A 379 30.39 19.75 -8.19
C THR A 379 30.31 18.52 -9.08
N LYS A 380 31.38 17.71 -9.15
CA LYS A 380 31.37 16.44 -9.87
C LYS A 380 30.34 15.48 -9.26
N GLU A 381 30.34 15.32 -7.95
CA GLU A 381 29.34 14.47 -7.26
C GLU A 381 27.90 14.93 -7.53
N ILE A 382 27.65 16.25 -7.55
CA ILE A 382 26.33 16.80 -7.92
C ILE A 382 25.94 16.35 -9.34
N ASN A 383 26.86 16.45 -10.30
CA ASN A 383 26.58 16.04 -11.68
C ASN A 383 26.34 14.53 -11.80
N ASP A 384 27.14 13.71 -11.11
CA ASP A 384 26.96 12.26 -11.08
C ASP A 384 25.58 11.90 -10.51
N ILE A 385 25.14 12.55 -9.43
CA ILE A 385 23.79 12.37 -8.87
C ILE A 385 22.71 12.83 -9.84
N LYS A 386 22.90 13.95 -10.56
CA LYS A 386 21.94 14.42 -11.56
C LYS A 386 21.76 13.44 -12.72
N ILE A 387 22.81 12.74 -13.13
CA ILE A 387 22.72 11.68 -14.15
C ILE A 387 21.86 10.53 -13.62
N ILE A 388 22.07 10.10 -12.38
CA ILE A 388 21.24 9.06 -11.74
C ILE A 388 19.77 9.50 -11.70
N ILE A 389 19.48 10.73 -11.28
CA ILE A 389 18.12 11.30 -11.26
C ILE A 389 17.50 11.26 -12.66
N SER A 390 18.25 11.60 -13.71
CA SER A 390 17.75 11.55 -15.09
C SER A 390 17.33 10.13 -15.47
N ASN A 391 18.18 9.14 -15.21
CA ASN A 391 17.89 7.74 -15.51
C ASN A 391 16.67 7.21 -14.75
N LEU A 392 16.51 7.60 -13.49
CA LEU A 392 15.33 7.22 -12.69
C LEU A 392 14.06 7.88 -13.21
N LYS A 393 14.13 9.14 -13.65
CA LYS A 393 12.99 9.83 -14.29
C LYS A 393 12.58 9.17 -15.61
N ASP A 394 13.54 8.73 -16.41
CA ASP A 394 13.25 7.95 -17.62
C ASP A 394 12.58 6.61 -17.27
N LYS A 395 13.01 5.95 -16.19
CA LYS A 395 12.36 4.74 -15.68
C LYS A 395 10.91 5.01 -15.23
N LEU A 396 10.66 6.10 -14.49
CA LEU A 396 9.30 6.51 -14.10
C LEU A 396 8.39 6.73 -15.31
N LYS A 397 8.90 7.39 -16.35
CA LYS A 397 8.17 7.61 -17.59
C LYS A 397 7.82 6.29 -18.28
N ASN A 398 8.76 5.35 -18.35
CA ASN A 398 8.50 4.03 -18.92
C ASN A 398 7.42 3.26 -18.14
N LEU A 399 7.42 3.35 -16.80
CA LEU A 399 6.40 2.75 -15.95
C LEU A 399 5.01 3.38 -16.19
N GLU A 400 4.94 4.70 -16.41
CA GLU A 400 3.69 5.37 -16.77
C GLU A 400 3.15 4.91 -18.13
N ASP A 401 4.04 4.78 -19.13
CA ASP A 401 3.70 4.28 -20.45
C ASP A 401 3.20 2.82 -20.38
N GLU A 402 3.87 1.97 -19.60
CA GLU A 402 3.47 0.58 -19.36
C GLU A 402 2.09 0.49 -18.69
N LYS A 403 1.85 1.31 -17.66
CA LYS A 403 0.56 1.42 -16.98
C LYS A 403 -0.55 1.82 -17.95
N LEU A 404 -0.28 2.75 -18.86
CA LEU A 404 -1.25 3.18 -19.88
C LEU A 404 -1.54 2.05 -20.88
N GLN A 405 -0.53 1.26 -21.28
CA GLN A 405 -0.72 0.12 -22.17
C GLN A 405 -1.57 -0.97 -21.50
N ILE A 406 -1.28 -1.29 -20.24
CA ILE A 406 -2.09 -2.26 -19.47
C ILE A 406 -3.54 -1.80 -19.38
N PHE A 407 -3.79 -0.53 -19.11
CA PHE A 407 -5.16 0.00 -19.07
C PHE A 407 -5.90 -0.12 -20.41
N LYS A 408 -5.20 0.15 -21.53
CA LYS A 408 -5.76 -0.05 -22.88
C LYS A 408 -6.06 -1.51 -23.17
N ASN A 409 -5.12 -2.41 -22.86
CA ASN A 409 -5.28 -3.85 -23.05
C ASN A 409 -6.41 -4.41 -22.20
N GLN A 410 -6.49 -4.01 -20.93
CA GLN A 410 -7.56 -4.35 -20.01
C GLN A 410 -8.92 -4.00 -20.62
N LYS A 411 -9.09 -2.78 -21.14
CA LYS A 411 -10.36 -2.34 -21.73
C LYS A 411 -10.74 -3.17 -22.97
N ILE A 412 -9.78 -3.47 -23.84
CA ILE A 412 -10.00 -4.29 -25.04
C ILE A 412 -10.39 -5.72 -24.66
N GLU A 413 -9.69 -6.32 -23.71
CA GLU A 413 -9.93 -7.70 -23.28
C GLU A 413 -11.22 -7.84 -22.49
N GLN A 414 -11.54 -6.85 -21.66
CA GLN A 414 -12.85 -6.68 -21.05
C GLN A 414 -13.93 -6.67 -22.12
N ASP A 415 -13.89 -5.74 -23.07
CA ASP A 415 -14.93 -5.63 -24.11
C ASP A 415 -15.13 -6.94 -24.89
N LYS A 416 -14.04 -7.64 -25.21
CA LYS A 416 -14.10 -8.96 -25.87
C LYS A 416 -14.74 -10.02 -24.97
N SER A 417 -14.32 -10.09 -23.70
CA SER A 417 -14.81 -11.05 -22.72
C SER A 417 -16.28 -10.82 -22.37
N TYR A 418 -16.69 -9.56 -22.17
CA TYR A 418 -18.07 -9.15 -21.94
C TYR A 418 -18.99 -9.60 -23.09
N LYS A 419 -18.62 -9.31 -24.33
CA LYS A 419 -19.40 -9.72 -25.51
C LYS A 419 -19.56 -11.24 -25.61
N LYS A 420 -18.48 -11.99 -25.34
CA LYS A 420 -18.52 -13.46 -25.35
C LYS A 420 -19.41 -14.00 -24.22
N LEU A 421 -19.22 -13.51 -22.99
CA LEU A 421 -19.99 -13.93 -21.82
C LEU A 421 -21.48 -13.58 -21.95
N GLU A 422 -21.81 -12.43 -22.54
CA GLU A 422 -23.19 -12.03 -22.80
C GLU A 422 -23.86 -12.97 -23.79
N LYS A 423 -23.18 -13.30 -24.89
CA LYS A 423 -23.67 -14.28 -25.86
C LYS A 423 -23.90 -15.66 -25.22
N ASP A 424 -22.89 -16.18 -24.51
CA ASP A 424 -22.98 -17.48 -23.84
C ASP A 424 -24.11 -17.49 -22.78
N TYR A 425 -24.33 -16.37 -22.09
CA TYR A 425 -25.41 -16.22 -21.12
C TYR A 425 -26.78 -16.25 -21.78
N ILE A 426 -26.97 -15.52 -22.88
CA ILE A 426 -28.22 -15.51 -23.64
C ILE A 426 -28.55 -16.91 -24.16
N ASP A 427 -27.57 -17.58 -24.76
CA ASP A 427 -27.74 -18.93 -25.31
C ASP A 427 -28.11 -19.94 -24.21
N LYS A 428 -27.39 -19.94 -23.08
CA LYS A 428 -27.69 -20.80 -21.93
C LYS A 428 -29.03 -20.47 -21.29
N LYS A 429 -29.39 -19.18 -21.17
CA LYS A 429 -30.68 -18.73 -20.64
C LYS A 429 -31.82 -19.28 -21.50
N PHE A 430 -31.71 -19.16 -22.83
CA PHE A 430 -32.71 -19.70 -23.75
C PHE A 430 -32.83 -21.22 -23.62
N GLN A 431 -31.70 -21.93 -23.54
CA GLN A 431 -31.67 -23.38 -23.35
C GLN A 431 -32.34 -23.81 -22.03
N ILE A 432 -32.03 -23.15 -20.91
CA ILE A 432 -32.66 -23.40 -19.60
C ILE A 432 -34.17 -23.16 -19.67
N MET A 433 -34.60 -22.04 -20.29
CA MET A 433 -36.01 -21.71 -20.44
C MET A 433 -36.76 -22.75 -21.26
N LYS A 434 -36.11 -23.35 -22.27
CA LYS A 434 -36.68 -24.40 -23.12
C LYS A 434 -36.75 -25.75 -22.40
N ASP A 435 -35.63 -26.21 -21.83
CA ASP A 435 -35.50 -27.56 -21.28
C ASP A 435 -36.29 -27.76 -19.99
N TYR A 436 -36.32 -26.71 -19.15
CA TYR A 436 -36.99 -26.77 -17.85
C TYR A 436 -38.37 -26.13 -17.86
N LYS A 437 -38.92 -25.78 -19.04
CA LYS A 437 -40.24 -25.13 -19.15
C LYS A 437 -41.31 -25.99 -18.47
N GLY A 438 -41.94 -25.41 -17.45
CA GLY A 438 -42.99 -26.09 -16.70
C GLY A 438 -42.49 -27.25 -15.83
N ILE A 439 -41.18 -27.42 -15.66
CA ILE A 439 -40.60 -28.41 -14.75
C ILE A 439 -40.30 -27.77 -13.40
N TYR A 440 -40.73 -28.47 -12.35
CA TYR A 440 -40.59 -28.04 -10.97
C TYR A 440 -39.85 -29.12 -10.20
N LYS A 441 -38.82 -28.73 -9.45
CA LYS A 441 -38.32 -29.57 -8.37
C LYS A 441 -39.34 -29.51 -7.25
N PHE A 442 -39.76 -30.64 -6.72
CA PHE A 442 -40.75 -30.68 -5.66
C PHE A 442 -40.24 -31.43 -4.43
N HIS A 443 -40.82 -31.12 -3.30
CA HIS A 443 -40.67 -31.87 -2.07
C HIS A 443 -42.07 -32.12 -1.49
N TRP A 444 -42.41 -33.39 -1.29
CA TRP A 444 -43.70 -33.79 -0.74
C TRP A 444 -43.58 -34.00 0.78
N LYS A 445 -44.08 -33.04 1.55
CA LYS A 445 -44.18 -33.17 3.01
C LYS A 445 -45.21 -34.25 3.37
N ASN A 446 -44.84 -35.20 4.22
CA ASN A 446 -45.67 -36.36 4.56
C ASN A 446 -46.11 -37.14 3.29
N GLU A 447 -45.14 -37.45 2.43
CA GLU A 447 -45.36 -38.24 1.22
C GLU A 447 -46.11 -39.54 1.53
N ARG A 448 -47.16 -39.80 0.73
CA ARG A 448 -47.95 -41.03 0.87
C ARG A 448 -47.17 -42.18 0.25
N LYS A 449 -46.73 -43.13 1.07
CA LYS A 449 -45.96 -44.32 0.64
C LYS A 449 -46.62 -45.07 -0.52
N SER A 450 -47.96 -45.13 -0.54
CA SER A 450 -48.70 -45.80 -1.60
C SER A 450 -48.40 -45.26 -3.00
N TRP A 451 -48.38 -43.94 -3.16
CA TRP A 451 -48.09 -43.32 -4.45
C TRP A 451 -46.62 -43.40 -4.85
N LYS A 452 -45.70 -43.50 -3.88
CA LYS A 452 -44.27 -43.69 -4.17
C LYS A 452 -43.99 -45.01 -4.90
N GLU A 453 -44.72 -46.06 -4.57
CA GLU A 453 -44.54 -47.41 -5.13
C GLU A 453 -45.28 -47.64 -6.46
N SER A 454 -46.02 -46.66 -6.96
CA SER A 454 -46.71 -46.72 -8.27
C SER A 454 -45.70 -46.67 -9.42
N ASN A 455 -45.84 -47.59 -10.38
CA ASN A 455 -45.03 -47.65 -11.60
C ASN A 455 -45.67 -46.89 -12.76
N CYS A 456 -46.96 -46.56 -12.66
CA CYS A 456 -47.69 -45.84 -13.69
C CYS A 456 -47.47 -44.31 -13.60
N THR A 457 -47.83 -43.61 -14.67
CA THR A 457 -47.78 -42.15 -14.68
C THR A 457 -48.85 -41.59 -13.74
N ILE A 458 -48.44 -40.68 -12.85
CA ILE A 458 -49.33 -40.00 -11.91
C ILE A 458 -49.48 -38.53 -12.29
N TYR A 459 -50.72 -38.05 -12.32
CA TYR A 459 -51.09 -36.65 -12.40
C TYR A 459 -51.74 -36.22 -11.10
N PHE A 460 -51.25 -35.16 -10.47
CA PHE A 460 -51.89 -34.56 -9.31
C PHE A 460 -52.76 -33.39 -9.75
N ASP A 461 -54.06 -33.47 -9.47
CA ASP A 461 -54.98 -32.36 -9.62
C ASP A 461 -55.02 -31.55 -8.32
N ILE A 462 -54.44 -30.35 -8.35
CA ILE A 462 -54.36 -29.45 -7.19
C ILE A 462 -55.50 -28.43 -7.17
N GLY A 463 -56.48 -28.53 -8.09
CA GLY A 463 -57.62 -27.61 -8.21
C GLY A 463 -57.30 -26.33 -8.97
N GLU A 464 -56.27 -26.34 -9.80
CA GLU A 464 -55.86 -25.22 -10.65
C GLU A 464 -56.18 -25.52 -12.13
N SER A 465 -55.91 -24.61 -13.06
CA SER A 465 -56.12 -24.85 -14.51
C SER A 465 -55.20 -25.92 -15.11
N TYR A 466 -54.32 -26.53 -14.31
CA TYR A 466 -53.27 -27.44 -14.73
C TYR A 466 -53.12 -28.62 -13.76
N LEU A 467 -52.56 -29.71 -14.28
CA LEU A 467 -52.13 -30.88 -13.53
C LEU A 467 -50.62 -30.85 -13.29
N LEU A 468 -50.18 -31.47 -12.20
CA LEU A 468 -48.78 -31.75 -11.94
C LEU A 468 -48.50 -33.23 -12.23
N LYS A 469 -47.89 -33.51 -13.39
CA LYS A 469 -47.43 -34.85 -13.75
C LYS A 469 -46.14 -35.18 -13.01
N ARG A 470 -46.08 -36.32 -12.32
CA ARG A 470 -44.82 -36.83 -11.78
C ARG A 470 -43.92 -37.31 -12.92
N ILE A 471 -42.71 -36.75 -12.99
CA ILE A 471 -41.69 -37.17 -13.95
C ILE A 471 -40.83 -38.27 -13.31
N ASP A 472 -40.40 -38.04 -12.06
CA ASP A 472 -39.57 -38.94 -11.26
C ASP A 472 -39.73 -38.58 -9.76
N GLU A 473 -38.79 -39.01 -8.92
CA GLU A 473 -38.84 -38.86 -7.47
C GLU A 473 -38.84 -37.40 -6.98
N ASP A 474 -38.23 -36.48 -7.71
CA ASP A 474 -38.06 -35.10 -7.26
C ASP A 474 -38.50 -34.03 -8.28
N ARG A 475 -39.05 -34.43 -9.44
CA ARG A 475 -39.55 -33.50 -10.48
C ARG A 475 -41.02 -33.72 -10.84
N LEU A 476 -41.73 -32.60 -10.96
CA LEU A 476 -43.07 -32.51 -11.53
C LEU A 476 -43.06 -31.69 -12.82
N LYS A 477 -43.89 -32.07 -13.78
CA LYS A 477 -44.21 -31.28 -14.97
C LYS A 477 -45.60 -30.68 -14.85
N LYS A 478 -45.70 -29.37 -14.94
CA LYS A 478 -46.97 -28.66 -15.14
C LYS A 478 -47.49 -28.95 -16.54
N ILE A 479 -48.73 -29.42 -16.63
CA ILE A 479 -49.45 -29.67 -17.88
C ILE A 479 -50.81 -29.00 -17.76
N GLU A 480 -51.13 -28.05 -18.64
CA GLU A 480 -52.46 -27.42 -18.63
C GLU A 480 -53.53 -28.49 -18.85
N ILE A 481 -54.67 -28.40 -18.14
CA ILE A 481 -55.75 -29.38 -18.26
C ILE A 481 -56.22 -29.48 -19.72
N LYS A 482 -56.25 -28.36 -20.45
CA LYS A 482 -56.57 -28.33 -21.89
C LYS A 482 -55.65 -29.22 -22.72
N ASP A 483 -54.34 -29.18 -22.47
CA ASP A 483 -53.35 -29.97 -23.19
C ASP A 483 -53.46 -31.46 -22.83
N PHE A 484 -53.68 -31.75 -21.54
CA PHE A 484 -53.98 -33.11 -21.07
C PHE A 484 -55.22 -33.67 -21.78
N MET A 485 -56.30 -32.89 -21.86
CA MET A 485 -57.53 -33.34 -22.54
C MET A 485 -57.29 -33.54 -24.05
N ASN A 486 -56.66 -32.59 -24.74
CA ASN A 486 -56.38 -32.70 -26.18
C ASN A 486 -55.59 -33.98 -26.51
N PHE A 487 -54.54 -34.26 -25.74
CA PHE A 487 -53.69 -35.43 -25.95
C PHE A 487 -54.47 -36.76 -25.81
N HIS A 488 -55.32 -36.87 -24.79
CA HIS A 488 -56.04 -38.11 -24.50
C HIS A 488 -57.36 -38.28 -25.27
N LEU A 489 -57.97 -37.18 -25.72
CA LEU A 489 -59.14 -37.21 -26.61
C LEU A 489 -58.76 -37.51 -28.07
N GLY A 490 -57.49 -37.38 -28.43
CA GLY A 490 -56.96 -37.75 -29.74
C GLY A 490 -57.19 -36.71 -30.84
N ASN A 491 -57.21 -35.42 -30.48
CA ASN A 491 -57.19 -34.31 -31.44
C ASN A 491 -55.78 -34.00 -31.94
#